data_AF-A0AAN7SFB5-F1
#
_entry.id   AF-A0AAN7SFB5-F1
#
_cell.length_a   1.000
_cell.length_b   1.000
_cell.length_c   1.000
_cell.angle_alpha   90.00
_cell.angle_beta   90.00
_cell.angle_gamma   90.00
#
_symmetry.space_group_name_H-M   'P 1'
#
loop_
_entity.id
_entity.type
_entity.pdbx_description
1 polymer ?
#
loop_
_entity_poly.entity_id
_entity_poly.type
_entity_poly.pdbx_seq_one_letter_code
_entity_poly.pdbx_strand_id
1 'polypeptide(L)'
;MGAKSETIFFVVRWIFVTICVFTSNIQQSWAQLVDTDFSPQVTATCKTGHMNIRVGFNNSFFGAVHAREFRTPACMVQGDGSKLVTLEINLFASPNSVDYCGLLINN
;
A
#
# COMPACT_ATOMS: atom_id res chain seq x y z
N MET A 1 47.67 -45.71 -4.19
CA MET A 1 46.25 -45.29 -4.04
C MET A 1 46.27 -43.83 -3.59
N GLY A 2 46.00 -42.85 -4.46
CA GLY A 2 46.13 -41.43 -4.06
C GLY A 2 45.59 -40.40 -5.06
N ALA A 3 45.62 -40.69 -6.36
CA ALA A 3 45.23 -39.72 -7.39
C ALA A 3 43.71 -39.51 -7.57
N LYS A 4 42.85 -40.34 -6.96
CA LYS A 4 41.37 -40.18 -7.06
C LYS A 4 40.79 -39.18 -6.05
N SER A 5 41.51 -38.92 -4.96
CA SER A 5 41.02 -38.06 -3.87
C SER A 5 41.04 -36.58 -4.26
N GLU A 6 42.15 -36.11 -4.85
CA GLU A 6 42.30 -34.70 -5.22
C GLU A 6 41.31 -34.26 -6.32
N THR A 7 41.05 -35.13 -7.31
CA THR A 7 40.06 -34.85 -8.36
C THR A 7 38.65 -34.64 -7.81
N ILE A 8 38.27 -35.37 -6.76
CA ILE A 8 36.95 -35.23 -6.11
C ILE A 8 36.84 -33.87 -5.41
N PHE A 9 37.88 -33.42 -4.70
CA PHE A 9 37.89 -32.11 -4.07
C PHE A 9 37.79 -30.97 -5.08
N PHE A 10 38.45 -31.09 -6.24
CA PHE A 10 38.30 -30.11 -7.32
C PHE A 10 36.87 -30.08 -7.85
N VAL A 11 36.27 -31.23 -8.19
CA VAL A 11 34.90 -31.29 -8.73
C VAL A 11 33.87 -30.74 -7.75
N VAL A 12 33.97 -31.08 -6.46
CA VAL A 12 33.06 -30.56 -5.42
C VAL A 12 33.20 -29.05 -5.25
N ARG A 13 34.43 -28.51 -5.35
CA ARG A 13 34.69 -27.07 -5.29
C ARG A 13 34.08 -26.32 -6.49
N TRP A 14 34.19 -26.88 -7.68
CA TRP A 14 33.60 -26.29 -8.89
C TRP A 14 32.07 -26.36 -8.91
N ILE A 15 31.48 -27.45 -8.40
CA ILE A 15 30.03 -27.59 -8.23
C ILE A 15 29.49 -26.58 -7.22
N PHE A 16 30.17 -26.37 -6.09
CA PHE A 16 29.78 -25.36 -5.11
C PHE A 16 29.85 -23.94 -5.68
N VAL A 17 30.90 -23.61 -6.44
CA VAL A 17 31.02 -22.29 -7.08
C VAL A 17 29.91 -22.06 -8.10
N THR A 18 29.57 -23.07 -8.92
CA THR A 18 28.48 -22.93 -9.90
C THR A 18 27.13 -22.77 -9.19
N ILE A 19 26.83 -23.57 -8.17
CA ILE A 19 25.58 -23.44 -7.39
C ILE A 19 25.44 -22.04 -6.77
N CYS A 20 26.51 -21.47 -6.20
CA CYS A 20 26.50 -20.11 -5.66
C CYS A 20 26.28 -19.02 -6.73
N VAL A 21 26.82 -19.19 -7.94
CA VAL A 21 26.58 -18.25 -9.05
C VAL A 21 25.13 -18.31 -9.52
N PHE A 22 24.51 -19.50 -9.55
CA PHE A 22 23.10 -19.63 -9.95
C PHE A 22 22.11 -19.04 -8.94
N THR A 23 22.39 -19.09 -7.63
CA THR A 23 21.48 -18.51 -6.61
C THR A 23 21.55 -16.98 -6.51
N SER A 24 22.60 -16.35 -7.06
CA SER A 24 22.75 -14.88 -7.07
C SER A 24 21.83 -14.14 -8.06
N ASN A 25 21.14 -14.87 -8.95
CA ASN A 25 20.19 -14.30 -9.91
C ASN A 25 18.75 -14.20 -9.37
N ILE A 26 18.51 -14.53 -8.10
CA ILE A 26 17.25 -14.19 -7.45
C ILE A 26 17.30 -12.69 -7.15
N GLN A 27 16.87 -11.91 -8.14
CA GLN A 27 16.67 -10.46 -8.05
C GLN A 27 15.67 -10.21 -6.93
N GLN A 28 16.20 -9.89 -5.74
CA GLN A 28 15.38 -9.44 -4.61
C GLN A 28 14.61 -8.20 -5.11
N SER A 29 13.29 -8.29 -5.25
CA SER A 29 12.45 -7.09 -5.29
C SER A 29 12.20 -6.68 -3.86
N TRP A 30 13.21 -6.06 -3.25
CA TRP A 30 13.01 -5.25 -2.07
C TRP A 30 12.03 -4.18 -2.51
N ALA A 31 10.81 -4.23 -1.99
CA ALA A 31 9.89 -3.12 -2.09
C ALA A 31 10.68 -1.91 -1.63
N GLN A 32 11.06 -1.03 -2.57
CA GLN A 32 11.56 0.28 -2.21
C GLN A 32 10.41 0.91 -1.43
N LEU A 33 10.49 0.85 -0.11
CA LEU A 33 9.80 1.77 0.77
C LEU A 33 10.32 3.12 0.32
N VAL A 34 9.61 3.71 -0.63
CA VAL A 34 9.88 5.06 -1.08
C VAL A 34 9.56 5.89 0.15
N ASP A 35 10.60 6.26 0.91
CA ASP A 35 10.62 7.31 1.93
C ASP A 35 10.35 8.68 1.26
N THR A 36 9.29 8.74 0.47
CA THR A 36 8.67 10.02 0.15
C THR A 36 7.80 10.35 1.32
N ASP A 37 8.15 11.44 1.98
CA ASP A 37 7.45 12.00 3.12
C ASP A 37 5.92 11.96 2.86
N PHE A 38 5.22 11.09 3.58
CA PHE A 38 3.79 10.85 3.39
C PHE A 38 3.02 11.98 4.07
N SER A 39 2.88 13.09 3.35
CA SER A 39 2.22 14.30 3.81
C SER A 39 1.07 14.67 2.86
N PRO A 40 -0.10 14.02 2.98
CA PRO A 40 -1.25 14.31 2.15
C PRO A 40 -1.88 15.66 2.50
N GLN A 41 -2.29 16.41 1.48
CA GLN A 41 -3.04 17.66 1.64
C GLN A 41 -4.54 17.34 1.62
N VAL A 42 -5.24 17.63 2.72
CA VAL A 42 -6.67 17.32 2.88
C VAL A 42 -7.48 18.60 2.78
N THR A 43 -8.47 18.62 1.89
CA THR A 43 -9.47 19.69 1.79
C THR A 43 -10.86 19.10 1.95
N ALA A 44 -11.65 19.60 2.90
CA ALA A 44 -13.04 19.20 3.10
C ALA A 44 -13.97 20.37 2.76
N THR A 45 -15.03 20.11 1.98
CA THR A 45 -16.04 21.10 1.64
C THR A 45 -17.42 20.53 1.91
N CYS A 46 -18.25 21.24 2.67
CA CYS A 46 -19.63 20.85 2.92
C CYS A 46 -20.56 21.57 1.94
N LYS A 47 -21.31 20.82 1.14
CA LYS A 47 -22.30 21.36 0.20
C LYS A 47 -23.55 20.49 0.23
N THR A 48 -24.72 21.12 0.41
CA THR A 48 -26.04 20.46 0.30
C THR A 48 -26.18 19.18 1.14
N GLY A 49 -25.61 19.14 2.34
CA GLY A 49 -25.69 17.96 3.23
C GLY A 49 -24.67 16.86 2.95
N HIS A 50 -23.76 17.07 2.01
CA HIS A 50 -22.66 16.17 1.72
C HIS A 50 -21.33 16.86 2.03
N MET A 51 -20.40 16.13 2.61
CA MET A 51 -19.02 16.53 2.80
C MET A 51 -18.18 15.89 1.70
N ASN A 52 -17.60 16.73 0.84
CA ASN A 52 -16.66 16.30 -0.19
C ASN A 52 -15.24 16.48 0.35
N ILE A 53 -14.55 15.37 0.56
CA ILE A 53 -13.19 15.29 1.09
C ILE A 53 -12.26 14.97 -0.08
N ARG A 54 -11.33 15.88 -0.35
CA ARG A 54 -10.29 15.71 -1.36
C ARG A 54 -8.96 15.51 -0.65
N VAL A 55 -8.30 14.41 -0.96
CA VAL A 55 -6.98 14.06 -0.45
C VAL A 55 -5.99 14.10 -1.60
N GLY A 56 -5.10 15.08 -1.57
CA GLY A 56 -4.01 15.24 -2.52
C GLY A 56 -2.73 14.60 -2.00
N PHE A 57 -2.04 13.86 -2.85
CA PHE A 57 -0.79 13.18 -2.56
C PHE A 57 0.32 13.72 -3.47
N ASN A 58 1.56 13.75 -2.99
CA ASN A 58 2.70 14.18 -3.80
C ASN A 58 3.05 13.15 -4.90
N ASN A 59 2.78 11.87 -4.62
CA ASN A 59 3.05 10.72 -5.48
C ASN A 59 1.78 9.88 -5.72
N SER A 60 1.87 8.91 -6.62
CA SER A 60 0.79 7.96 -6.87
C SER A 60 0.40 7.22 -5.59
N PHE A 61 -0.88 7.25 -5.26
CA PHE A 61 -1.41 6.63 -4.05
C PHE A 61 -2.21 5.36 -4.38
N PHE A 62 -1.75 4.24 -3.81
CA PHE A 62 -2.43 2.95 -3.85
C PHE A 62 -2.73 2.55 -2.39
N GLY A 63 -3.97 2.71 -1.97
CA GLY A 63 -4.39 2.49 -0.60
C GLY A 63 -5.85 2.90 -0.40
N ALA A 64 -6.34 2.87 0.84
CA ALA A 64 -7.72 3.23 1.15
C ALA A 64 -7.80 4.57 1.88
N VAL A 65 -8.67 5.47 1.42
CA VAL A 65 -9.12 6.64 2.19
C VAL A 65 -10.49 6.30 2.76
N HIS A 66 -10.65 6.37 4.07
CA HIS A 66 -11.91 6.02 4.73
C HIS A 66 -12.20 6.88 5.94
N ALA A 67 -13.47 6.96 6.34
CA ALA A 67 -13.88 7.60 7.58
C ALA A 67 -13.34 6.85 8.80
N ARG A 68 -13.12 7.56 9.93
CA ARG A 68 -12.60 6.95 11.16
C ARG A 68 -13.52 5.80 11.59
N GLU A 69 -12.98 4.58 11.70
CA GLU A 69 -13.70 3.36 12.14
C GLU A 69 -14.83 2.86 11.22
N PHE A 70 -15.15 3.55 10.11
CA PHE A 70 -16.16 3.13 9.14
C PHE A 70 -15.50 2.77 7.81
N ARG A 71 -15.36 1.46 7.55
CA ARG A 71 -14.72 0.87 6.35
C ARG A 71 -15.73 0.27 5.35
N THR A 72 -16.93 0.82 5.30
CA THR A 72 -17.98 0.40 4.36
C THR A 72 -17.79 1.07 2.99
N PRO A 73 -18.41 0.55 1.91
CA PRO A 73 -18.30 1.14 0.58
C PRO A 73 -18.76 2.61 0.49
N ALA A 74 -19.73 3.02 1.33
CA ALA A 74 -20.19 4.42 1.38
C ALA A 74 -19.20 5.37 2.09
N CYS A 75 -18.29 4.83 2.90
CA CYS A 75 -17.40 5.60 3.76
C CYS A 75 -15.92 5.39 3.42
N MET A 76 -15.63 4.74 2.29
CA MET A 76 -14.29 4.39 1.84
C MET A 76 -14.18 4.52 0.32
N VAL A 77 -13.02 4.95 -0.14
CA VAL A 77 -12.61 4.92 -1.55
C VAL A 77 -11.20 4.37 -1.67
N GLN A 78 -10.96 3.56 -2.69
CA GLN A 78 -9.65 3.02 -3.00
C GLN A 78 -8.90 3.97 -3.95
N GLY A 79 -7.62 4.19 -3.67
CA GLY A 79 -6.69 4.86 -4.56
C GLY A 79 -6.29 3.93 -5.70
N ASP A 80 -6.32 4.47 -6.91
CA ASP A 80 -6.05 3.79 -8.18
C ASP A 80 -4.67 4.15 -8.75
N GLY A 81 -3.80 4.77 -7.95
CA GLY A 81 -2.51 5.33 -8.40
C GLY A 81 -2.58 6.79 -8.81
N SER A 82 -3.77 7.41 -8.79
CA SER A 82 -3.92 8.86 -8.89
C SER A 82 -3.25 9.57 -7.72
N LYS A 83 -2.93 10.85 -7.93
CA LYS A 83 -2.46 11.78 -6.89
C LYS A 83 -3.59 12.48 -6.15
N LEU A 84 -4.83 12.25 -6.56
CA LEU A 84 -6.01 12.86 -5.95
C LEU A 84 -7.08 11.81 -5.77
N VAL A 85 -7.55 11.70 -4.53
CA VAL A 85 -8.64 10.82 -4.14
C VAL A 85 -9.77 11.69 -3.59
N THR A 86 -10.99 11.41 -4.01
CA THR A 86 -12.19 12.12 -3.53
C THR A 86 -13.10 11.14 -2.81
N LEU A 87 -13.45 11.48 -1.58
CA LEU A 87 -14.42 10.76 -0.75
C LEU A 87 -15.60 11.69 -0.46
N GLU A 88 -16.82 11.22 -0.69
CA GLU A 88 -18.03 11.94 -0.33
C GLU A 88 -18.72 11.26 0.84
N ILE A 89 -19.13 12.04 1.84
CA ILE A 89 -19.81 11.55 3.04
C ILE A 89 -21.14 12.29 3.20
N ASN A 90 -22.22 11.54 3.42
CA ASN A 90 -23.52 12.09 3.77
C ASN A 90 -23.52 12.55 5.24
N LEU A 91 -23.72 13.85 5.48
CA LEU A 91 -23.74 14.44 6.83
C LEU A 91 -25.03 14.16 7.60
N PHE A 92 -26.10 13.78 6.90
CA PHE A 92 -27.44 13.55 7.46
C PHE A 92 -27.83 12.07 7.47
N ALA A 93 -26.89 11.17 7.16
CA ALA A 93 -27.13 9.74 7.24
C ALA A 93 -27.52 9.34 8.67
N SER A 94 -28.66 8.66 8.81
CA SER A 94 -29.09 8.13 10.11
C SER A 94 -28.20 6.95 10.54
N PRO A 95 -28.00 6.69 11.84
CA PRO A 95 -27.16 5.58 12.32
C PRO A 95 -27.56 4.18 11.81
N ASN A 96 -28.82 4.02 11.40
CA ASN A 96 -29.35 2.76 10.86
C ASN A 96 -29.23 2.66 9.33
N SER A 97 -28.66 3.67 8.66
CA SER A 97 -28.49 3.69 7.21
C SER A 97 -27.12 3.15 6.80
N VAL A 98 -27.05 2.60 5.58
CA VAL A 98 -25.79 2.13 4.98
C VAL A 98 -24.79 3.26 4.68
N ASP A 99 -25.29 4.50 4.59
CA ASP A 99 -24.51 5.70 4.32
C ASP A 99 -23.94 6.34 5.60
N TYR A 100 -24.19 5.75 6.77
CA TYR A 100 -23.70 6.27 8.03
C TYR A 100 -22.21 6.01 8.22
N CYS A 101 -21.44 7.10 8.32
CA CYS A 101 -19.99 7.06 8.46
C CYS A 101 -19.46 7.48 9.84
N GLY A 102 -20.30 7.40 10.89
CA GLY A 102 -19.86 7.65 12.27
C GLY A 102 -19.54 9.10 12.61
N LEU A 103 -20.16 10.05 11.92
CA LEU A 103 -19.90 11.47 12.13
C LEU A 103 -20.32 11.90 13.55
N LEU A 104 -19.38 12.54 14.26
CA LEU A 104 -19.65 13.18 15.54
C LEU A 104 -20.14 14.61 15.27
N ILE A 105 -21.41 14.87 15.52
CA ILE A 105 -21.98 16.21 15.42
C ILE A 105 -21.79 16.87 16.79
N ASN A 106 -21.01 17.95 16.84
CA ASN A 106 -20.92 18.76 18.05
C ASN A 106 -22.22 19.58 18.15
N ASN A 107 -23.00 19.32 19.20
CA ASN A 107 -24.24 20.04 19.51
C ASN A 107 -23.93 21.27 20.38
#